data_AF-A0A1F9PDR5-F1
#
_entry.id   AF-A0A1F9PDR5-F1
#
_cell.length_a   1.000
_cell.length_b   1.000
_cell.length_c   1.000
_cell.angle_alpha   90.00
_cell.angle_beta   90.00
_cell.angle_gamma   90.00
#
_symmetry.space_group_name_H-M   'P 1'
#
loop_
_entity.id
_entity.type
_entity.pdbx_description
1 polymer ?
#
loop_
_entity_poly.entity_id
_entity_poly.type
_entity_poly.pdbx_seq_one_letter_code
_entity_poly.pdbx_strand_id
1 'polypeptide(L)'
;MIPEQKGQSLILAAVLILILILAYCAIPGKSTDTQRKAGTQVRSVLRPYLADLLIRKSENALPAESKTIVQETGQQEKAEAVPAAKDPEPEPEPAPKTAAPPDPKPVPVPEDKAASDGIILMDSPGYASHTKPIVRFTHQKHMDEYSKSCGDCHHDNMGKPLDLKPGGPVSRCIQCHKETKKKKGEKLEKPEKIKIYHDEALHANCIECHKAYNIEKGDPKGMGPAPVPCKACHQQ
;
A
#
# COMPACT_ATOMS: atom_id res chain seq x y z
N MET A 1 13.30 -64.80 28.37
CA MET A 1 13.59 -63.63 29.24
C MET A 1 13.53 -62.36 28.40
N ILE A 2 12.41 -61.64 28.54
CA ILE A 2 12.15 -60.18 28.49
C ILE A 2 12.77 -59.32 27.36
N PRO A 3 11.99 -59.01 26.30
CA PRO A 3 12.25 -57.92 25.36
C PRO A 3 11.61 -56.56 25.73
N GLU A 4 11.01 -56.41 26.92
CA GLU A 4 10.26 -55.19 27.31
C GLU A 4 11.10 -53.96 27.68
N GLN A 5 12.41 -54.10 27.89
CA GLN A 5 13.22 -53.04 28.51
C GLN A 5 13.48 -51.83 27.59
N LYS A 6 13.42 -51.98 26.26
CA LYS A 6 13.68 -50.87 25.32
C LYS A 6 12.51 -49.88 25.19
N GLY A 7 11.28 -50.34 25.39
CA GLY A 7 10.10 -49.47 25.32
C GLY A 7 10.00 -48.50 26.50
N GLN A 8 10.34 -48.98 27.70
CA GLN A 8 10.30 -48.15 28.91
C GLN A 8 11.29 -46.98 28.89
N SER A 9 12.50 -47.17 28.36
CA SER A 9 13.48 -46.08 28.27
C SER A 9 13.05 -44.95 27.32
N LEU A 10 12.36 -45.28 26.22
CA LEU A 10 11.83 -44.28 25.28
C LEU A 10 10.68 -43.48 25.88
N ILE A 11 9.78 -44.14 26.61
CA ILE A 11 8.66 -43.48 27.29
C ILE A 11 9.19 -42.56 28.40
N LEU A 12 10.16 -43.02 29.19
CA LEU A 12 10.78 -42.19 30.23
C LEU A 12 11.50 -40.96 29.64
N ALA A 13 12.19 -41.11 28.51
CA ALA A 13 12.82 -39.98 27.82
C ALA A 13 11.79 -38.96 27.31
N ALA A 14 10.68 -39.43 26.72
CA ALA A 14 9.61 -38.56 26.23
C ALA A 14 8.92 -37.79 27.37
N VAL A 15 8.68 -38.45 28.51
CA VAL A 15 8.08 -37.81 29.70
C VAL A 15 9.02 -36.76 30.30
N LEU A 16 10.33 -37.03 30.38
CA LEU A 16 11.31 -36.05 30.85
C LEU A 16 11.38 -34.81 29.96
N ILE A 17 11.34 -34.98 28.63
CA ILE A 17 11.33 -33.85 27.69
C ILE A 17 10.05 -33.01 27.86
N LEU A 18 8.89 -33.66 28.02
CA LEU A 18 7.63 -32.96 28.24
C LEU A 18 7.65 -32.14 29.54
N ILE A 19 8.19 -32.70 30.63
CA ILE A 19 8.33 -32.01 31.92
C ILE A 19 9.24 -30.79 31.78
N LEU A 20 10.35 -30.90 31.05
CA LEU A 20 11.26 -29.77 30.82
C LEU A 20 10.59 -28.64 30.01
N ILE A 21 9.78 -28.98 29.00
CA ILE A 21 9.01 -27.99 28.22
C ILE A 21 7.98 -27.29 29.09
N LEU A 22 7.24 -28.04 29.91
CA LEU A 22 6.24 -27.45 30.82
C LEU A 22 6.91 -26.57 31.89
N ALA A 23 8.06 -26.98 32.42
CA ALA A 23 8.84 -26.18 33.36
C ALA A 23 9.37 -24.89 32.72
N TYR A 24 9.81 -24.94 31.46
CA TYR A 24 10.25 -23.76 30.71
C TYR A 24 9.10 -22.77 30.45
N CYS A 25 7.93 -23.28 30.08
CA CYS A 25 6.72 -22.47 29.86
C CYS A 25 6.17 -21.85 31.16
N ALA A 26 6.46 -22.45 32.32
CA ALA A 26 6.00 -21.98 33.62
C ALA A 26 6.92 -20.92 34.26
N ILE A 27 8.06 -20.57 33.66
CA ILE A 27 8.89 -19.46 34.13
C ILE A 27 8.17 -18.16 33.77
N PRO A 28 7.62 -17.39 34.74
CA PRO A 28 7.02 -16.10 34.45
C PRO A 28 8.11 -15.20 33.88
N GLY A 29 7.92 -14.79 32.62
CA GLY A 29 8.80 -13.86 31.94
C GLY A 29 9.05 -12.64 32.82
N LYS A 30 10.32 -12.39 33.11
CA LYS A 30 10.81 -11.23 33.85
C LYS A 30 10.22 -9.99 33.17
N SER A 31 9.31 -9.30 33.85
CA SER A 31 8.65 -8.12 33.31
C SER A 31 9.69 -7.05 33.01
N THR A 32 9.96 -6.79 31.74
CA THR A 32 10.69 -5.61 31.32
C THR A 32 9.77 -4.40 31.49
N ASP A 33 9.93 -3.69 32.61
CA ASP A 33 9.20 -2.50 33.02
C ASP A 33 9.51 -1.24 32.16
N THR A 34 9.84 -1.43 30.89
CA THR A 34 10.15 -0.36 29.93
C THR A 34 8.98 -0.08 28.98
N GLN A 35 7.92 -0.88 29.02
CA GLN A 35 6.76 -0.75 28.12
C GLN A 35 5.69 0.25 28.58
N ARG A 36 5.74 0.80 29.81
CA ARG A 36 4.67 1.68 30.31
C ARG A 36 4.73 3.14 29.82
N LYS A 37 5.84 3.59 29.21
CA LYS A 37 5.95 4.96 28.64
C LYS A 37 5.78 5.04 27.11
N ALA A 38 5.83 3.92 26.38
CA ALA A 38 5.68 3.91 24.92
C ALA A 38 4.23 3.66 24.44
N GLY A 39 3.36 3.07 25.27
CA GLY A 39 1.99 2.70 24.90
C GLY A 39 1.02 3.86 24.67
N THR A 40 1.32 5.05 25.20
CA THR A 40 0.44 6.23 25.04
C THR A 40 0.66 6.97 23.73
N GLN A 41 1.86 6.88 23.13
CA GLN A 41 2.18 7.62 21.90
C GLN A 41 1.90 6.83 20.61
N VAL A 42 1.91 5.49 20.66
CA VAL A 42 1.68 4.65 19.46
C VAL A 42 0.18 4.47 19.15
N ARG A 43 -0.70 4.65 20.16
CA ARG A 43 -2.15 4.45 20.00
C ARG A 43 -2.84 5.57 19.21
N SER A 44 -2.20 6.74 19.01
CA SER A 44 -2.79 7.86 18.27
C SER A 44 -2.53 7.81 16.76
N VAL A 45 -1.57 7.01 16.28
CA VAL A 45 -1.15 7.03 14.86
C VAL A 45 -1.66 5.81 14.07
N LEU A 46 -1.92 4.68 14.72
CA LEU A 46 -2.36 3.45 14.05
C LEU A 46 -3.88 3.36 13.82
N ARG A 47 -4.67 4.17 14.54
CA ARG A 47 -6.14 4.15 14.49
C ARG A 47 -6.75 4.62 13.16
N PRO A 48 -6.22 5.66 12.46
CA PRO A 48 -6.77 6.05 11.16
C PRO A 48 -6.39 5.08 10.03
N TYR A 49 -5.26 4.36 10.13
CA TYR A 49 -4.81 3.46 9.05
C TYR A 49 -5.56 2.12 9.01
N LEU A 50 -5.92 1.57 10.18
CA LEU A 50 -6.70 0.33 10.27
C LEU A 50 -8.18 0.53 9.90
N ALA A 51 -8.76 1.70 10.16
CA ALA A 51 -10.12 2.01 9.73
C ALA A 51 -10.23 2.05 8.20
N ASP A 52 -9.25 2.63 7.52
CA ASP A 52 -9.20 2.74 6.06
C ASP A 52 -9.03 1.38 5.38
N LEU A 53 -8.26 0.46 5.99
CA LEU A 53 -8.08 -0.90 5.48
C LEU A 53 -9.37 -1.75 5.58
N LEU A 54 -10.18 -1.53 6.63
CA LEU A 54 -11.42 -2.25 6.83
C LEU A 54 -12.55 -1.75 5.91
N ILE A 55 -12.59 -0.44 5.64
CA ILE A 55 -13.55 0.15 4.68
C ILE A 55 -13.28 -0.35 3.25
N ARG A 56 -12.00 -0.41 2.84
CA ARG A 56 -11.62 -0.96 1.51
C ARG A 56 -11.98 -2.43 1.34
N LYS A 57 -12.01 -3.22 2.41
CA LYS A 57 -12.41 -4.64 2.34
C LYS A 57 -13.92 -4.80 2.16
N SER A 58 -14.74 -3.89 2.69
CA SER A 58 -16.19 -3.92 2.50
C SER A 58 -16.64 -3.42 1.13
N GLU A 59 -15.90 -2.49 0.51
CA GLU A 59 -16.27 -1.93 -0.80
C GLU A 59 -15.89 -2.83 -1.99
N ASN A 60 -14.90 -3.73 -1.82
CA ASN A 60 -14.47 -4.69 -2.84
C ASN A 60 -15.19 -6.06 -2.76
N ALA A 61 -16.19 -6.22 -1.90
CA ALA A 61 -17.02 -7.42 -1.89
C ALA A 61 -18.07 -7.31 -3.01
N LEU A 62 -17.76 -7.87 -4.19
CA LEU A 62 -18.76 -8.06 -5.25
C LEU A 62 -19.93 -8.92 -4.73
N PRO A 63 -21.18 -8.63 -5.15
CA PRO A 63 -22.35 -9.36 -4.70
C PRO A 63 -22.37 -10.76 -5.33
N ALA A 64 -22.62 -11.76 -4.49
CA ALA A 64 -22.94 -13.11 -4.94
C ALA A 64 -24.26 -13.09 -5.73
N GLU A 65 -24.21 -13.58 -6.97
CA GLU A 65 -25.39 -13.78 -7.82
C GLU A 65 -26.36 -14.78 -7.14
N SER A 66 -27.50 -14.30 -6.66
CA SER A 66 -28.63 -15.16 -6.31
C SER A 66 -29.50 -15.36 -7.55
N LYS A 67 -29.39 -16.54 -8.16
CA LYS A 67 -30.42 -17.07 -9.06
C LYS A 67 -31.70 -17.26 -8.25
N THR A 68 -32.75 -16.50 -8.59
CA THR A 68 -34.12 -16.89 -8.24
C THR A 68 -34.98 -16.90 -9.49
N ILE A 69 -35.61 -18.06 -9.62
CA ILE A 69 -36.45 -18.55 -10.70
C ILE A 69 -37.75 -17.75 -10.77
N VAL A 70 -38.18 -17.48 -12.00
CA VAL A 70 -39.51 -16.99 -12.37
C VAL A 70 -40.55 -18.03 -11.94
N GLN A 71 -41.52 -17.63 -11.12
CA GLN A 71 -42.83 -18.29 -11.09
C GLN A 71 -43.93 -17.24 -11.08
N GLU A 72 -44.74 -17.38 -12.12
CA GLU A 72 -45.93 -16.64 -12.47
C GLU A 72 -47.13 -17.27 -11.74
N THR A 73 -47.88 -16.47 -10.98
CA THR A 73 -49.31 -16.68 -10.73
C THR A 73 -49.93 -15.33 -10.35
N GLY A 74 -50.90 -14.88 -11.15
CA GLY A 74 -51.66 -13.66 -10.90
C GLY A 74 -52.78 -13.82 -9.87
N GLN A 75 -53.26 -12.69 -9.36
CA GLN A 75 -54.68 -12.44 -9.09
C GLN A 75 -54.94 -10.94 -8.87
N GLN A 76 -56.14 -10.54 -9.28
CA GLN A 76 -56.67 -9.21 -9.53
C GLN A 76 -57.20 -8.48 -8.28
N GLU A 77 -57.22 -7.16 -8.39
CA GLU A 77 -58.18 -6.16 -7.84
C GLU A 77 -58.43 -6.06 -6.32
N LYS A 78 -58.21 -4.85 -5.78
CA LYS A 78 -59.31 -3.91 -5.47
C LYS A 78 -58.77 -2.51 -5.14
N ALA A 79 -59.33 -1.50 -5.80
CA ALA A 79 -59.11 -0.09 -5.55
C ALA A 79 -59.92 0.38 -4.33
N GLU A 80 -59.30 1.17 -3.44
CA GLU A 80 -60.02 2.12 -2.59
C GLU A 80 -59.10 3.30 -2.19
N ALA A 81 -59.73 4.43 -1.87
CA ALA A 81 -59.30 5.78 -2.20
C ALA A 81 -58.27 6.45 -1.26
N VAL A 82 -57.61 7.45 -1.83
CA VAL A 82 -56.69 8.44 -1.23
C VAL A 82 -57.44 9.42 -0.31
N PRO A 83 -56.78 9.96 0.72
CA PRO A 83 -56.82 11.41 0.86
C PRO A 83 -55.43 12.04 0.95
N ALA A 84 -55.37 13.25 0.43
CA ALA A 84 -54.18 14.01 0.09
C ALA A 84 -53.50 14.72 1.27
N ALA A 85 -52.26 15.14 0.96
CA ALA A 85 -51.49 16.26 1.51
C ALA A 85 -50.61 16.00 2.75
N LYS A 86 -49.29 16.05 2.54
CA LYS A 86 -48.50 17.29 2.61
C LYS A 86 -47.07 17.03 2.12
N ASP A 87 -46.60 17.87 1.21
CA ASP A 87 -45.24 17.87 0.68
C ASP A 87 -44.21 18.15 1.79
N PRO A 88 -43.16 17.32 1.97
CA PRO A 88 -41.94 17.76 2.61
C PRO A 88 -41.03 18.42 1.57
N GLU A 89 -40.73 19.67 1.87
CA GLU A 89 -39.65 20.53 1.36
C GLU A 89 -38.39 19.74 0.92
N PRO A 90 -37.85 19.99 -0.29
CA PRO A 90 -36.66 19.28 -0.75
C PRO A 90 -35.43 19.67 0.10
N GLU A 91 -34.76 18.65 0.62
CA GLU A 91 -33.42 18.78 1.22
C GLU A 91 -32.47 19.46 0.23
N PRO A 92 -31.56 20.34 0.72
CA PRO A 92 -30.63 21.05 -0.14
C PRO A 92 -29.70 20.05 -0.86
N GLU A 93 -29.64 20.17 -2.19
CA GLU A 93 -28.75 19.39 -3.04
C GLU A 93 -27.31 19.40 -2.51
N PRO A 94 -26.61 18.24 -2.51
CA PRO A 94 -25.20 18.21 -2.18
C PRO A 94 -24.43 19.04 -3.21
N ALA A 95 -23.62 19.97 -2.71
CA ALA A 95 -22.76 20.84 -3.50
C ALA A 95 -22.00 20.05 -4.59
N PRO A 96 -21.84 20.62 -5.80
CA PRO A 96 -21.25 19.92 -6.93
C PRO A 96 -19.83 19.47 -6.59
N LYS A 97 -19.61 18.15 -6.67
CA LYS A 97 -18.27 17.55 -6.76
C LYS A 97 -17.60 18.18 -7.99
N THR A 98 -16.70 19.12 -7.76
CA THR A 98 -15.84 19.65 -8.81
C THR A 98 -15.05 18.46 -9.36
N ALA A 99 -15.34 18.08 -10.59
CA ALA A 99 -14.62 17.04 -11.30
C ALA A 99 -13.13 17.42 -11.31
N ALA A 100 -12.28 16.51 -10.84
CA ALA A 100 -10.84 16.69 -10.95
C ALA A 100 -10.48 16.89 -12.44
N PRO A 101 -9.48 17.74 -12.75
CA PRO A 101 -9.04 17.92 -14.12
C PRO A 101 -8.61 16.56 -14.71
N PRO A 102 -8.78 16.32 -16.01
CA PRO A 102 -8.41 15.06 -16.64
C PRO A 102 -6.91 14.80 -16.49
N ASP A 103 -6.51 13.53 -16.35
CA ASP A 103 -5.12 13.13 -16.36
C ASP A 103 -4.41 13.65 -17.64
N PRO A 104 -3.15 14.07 -17.54
CA PRO A 104 -2.38 14.45 -18.71
C PRO A 104 -2.33 13.26 -19.68
N LYS A 105 -2.60 13.53 -20.96
CA LYS A 105 -2.68 12.51 -22.00
C LYS A 105 -1.39 11.66 -21.98
N PRO A 106 -1.51 10.33 -21.92
CA PRO A 106 -0.35 9.44 -21.98
C PRO A 106 0.50 9.76 -23.21
N VAL A 107 1.80 9.92 -22.99
CA VAL A 107 2.75 10.07 -24.10
C VAL A 107 3.26 8.66 -24.41
N PRO A 108 3.23 8.21 -25.68
CA PRO A 108 3.85 6.94 -26.03
C PRO A 108 5.30 6.96 -25.55
N VAL A 109 5.71 5.88 -24.88
CA VAL A 109 7.09 5.72 -24.41
C VAL A 109 7.98 5.72 -25.65
N PRO A 110 8.98 6.61 -25.77
CA PRO A 110 9.98 6.50 -26.83
C PRO A 110 10.67 5.14 -26.65
N GLU A 111 10.62 4.28 -27.67
CA GLU A 111 11.22 2.94 -27.66
C GLU A 111 12.77 2.98 -27.55
N ASP A 112 13.35 4.17 -27.70
CA ASP A 112 14.74 4.35 -28.10
C ASP A 112 15.69 4.89 -27.00
N LYS A 113 15.31 4.80 -25.72
CA LYS A 113 16.24 5.05 -24.59
C LYS A 113 16.21 4.04 -23.43
N ALA A 114 15.80 2.79 -23.70
CA ALA A 114 16.22 1.70 -22.83
C ALA A 114 17.73 1.49 -23.03
N ALA A 115 18.54 1.81 -22.02
CA ALA A 115 19.92 1.35 -22.02
C ALA A 115 19.90 -0.19 -22.16
N SER A 116 20.83 -0.74 -22.93
CA SER A 116 20.94 -2.14 -23.39
C SER A 116 20.79 -3.24 -22.32
N ASP A 117 20.65 -2.87 -21.05
CA ASP A 117 20.68 -3.75 -19.89
C ASP A 117 19.36 -3.72 -19.08
N GLY A 118 18.28 -3.16 -19.62
CA GLY A 118 16.99 -3.04 -18.91
C GLY A 118 17.01 -1.98 -17.79
N ILE A 119 17.99 -1.06 -17.86
CA ILE A 119 18.17 0.03 -16.90
C ILE A 119 17.54 1.31 -17.47
N ILE A 120 16.62 1.88 -16.71
CA ILE A 120 15.99 3.16 -16.96
C ILE A 120 16.71 4.21 -16.12
N LEU A 121 17.18 5.26 -16.78
CA LEU A 121 17.70 6.43 -16.08
C LEU A 121 16.53 7.28 -15.62
N MET A 122 16.43 7.52 -14.30
CA MET A 122 15.44 8.42 -13.72
C MET A 122 15.83 9.89 -13.93
N ASP A 123 16.17 10.22 -15.17
CA ASP A 123 16.46 11.57 -15.62
C ASP A 123 15.15 12.23 -16.11
N SER A 124 15.04 13.53 -15.92
CA SER A 124 13.87 14.28 -16.34
C SER A 124 14.28 15.65 -16.85
N PRO A 125 13.81 16.06 -18.04
CA PRO A 125 14.20 17.34 -18.64
C PRO A 125 13.71 18.56 -17.84
N GLY A 126 12.83 18.39 -16.86
CA GLY A 126 12.39 19.48 -15.98
C GLY A 126 13.45 19.96 -14.98
N TYR A 127 14.57 19.26 -14.84
CA TYR A 127 15.70 19.71 -14.03
C TYR A 127 16.72 20.45 -14.89
N ALA A 128 16.98 21.72 -14.57
CA ALA A 128 18.06 22.49 -15.19
C ALA A 128 19.46 21.94 -14.84
N SER A 129 19.59 21.33 -13.66
CA SER A 129 20.82 20.73 -13.16
C SER A 129 20.50 19.73 -12.06
N HIS A 130 21.28 18.66 -11.97
CA HIS A 130 21.13 17.64 -10.92
C HIS A 130 22.11 17.89 -9.76
N THR A 131 21.61 17.81 -8.53
CA THR A 131 22.44 17.94 -7.31
C THR A 131 22.98 16.60 -6.81
N LYS A 132 22.52 15.49 -7.40
CA LYS A 132 22.91 14.10 -7.15
C LYS A 132 23.06 13.37 -8.47
N PRO A 133 23.86 12.29 -8.53
CA PRO A 133 23.88 11.38 -9.68
C PRO A 133 22.48 10.86 -10.04
N ILE A 134 22.26 10.58 -11.32
CA ILE A 134 21.00 10.04 -11.82
C ILE A 134 20.80 8.62 -11.27
N VAL A 135 19.60 8.36 -10.74
CA VAL A 135 19.25 7.02 -10.26
C VAL A 135 19.08 6.09 -11.46
N ARG A 136 19.75 4.95 -11.40
CA ARG A 136 19.61 3.84 -12.35
C ARG A 136 18.53 2.90 -11.81
N PHE A 137 17.40 2.81 -12.49
CA PHE A 137 16.24 2.04 -12.07
C PHE A 137 16.05 0.81 -12.95
N THR A 138 15.82 -0.35 -12.34
CA THR A 138 15.56 -1.61 -13.04
C THR A 138 14.07 -1.96 -12.94
N HIS A 139 13.28 -1.56 -13.94
CA HIS A 139 11.82 -1.77 -13.93
C HIS A 139 11.45 -3.25 -13.88
N GLN A 140 12.08 -4.07 -14.72
CA GLN A 140 11.81 -5.51 -14.80
C GLN A 140 12.03 -6.21 -13.45
N LYS A 141 13.09 -5.83 -12.72
CA LYS A 141 13.38 -6.38 -11.39
C LYS A 141 12.25 -6.15 -10.38
N HIS A 142 11.61 -4.98 -10.44
CA HIS A 142 10.51 -4.66 -9.54
C HIS A 142 9.28 -5.50 -9.83
N MET A 143 9.05 -5.85 -11.10
CA MET A 143 7.96 -6.75 -11.47
C MET A 143 8.29 -8.22 -11.14
N ASP A 144 9.44 -8.71 -11.59
CA ASP A 144 9.73 -10.15 -11.57
C ASP A 144 10.23 -10.62 -10.20
N GLU A 145 11.25 -9.95 -9.66
CA GLU A 145 11.90 -10.37 -8.42
C GLU A 145 11.16 -9.85 -7.19
N TYR A 146 10.61 -8.63 -7.28
CA TYR A 146 9.95 -7.97 -6.14
C TYR A 146 8.43 -8.04 -6.20
N SER A 147 7.89 -8.66 -7.26
CA SER A 147 6.46 -8.96 -7.43
C SER A 147 5.56 -7.72 -7.26
N LYS A 148 6.01 -6.57 -7.78
CA LYS A 148 5.24 -5.33 -7.76
C LYS A 148 4.31 -5.26 -8.97
N SER A 149 3.11 -4.77 -8.73
CA SER A 149 2.12 -4.51 -9.76
C SER A 149 2.43 -3.20 -10.47
N CYS A 150 1.92 -3.00 -11.69
CA CYS A 150 2.06 -1.72 -12.39
C CYS A 150 1.47 -0.56 -11.57
N GLY A 151 0.35 -0.81 -10.90
CA GLY A 151 -0.37 0.16 -10.07
C GLY A 151 0.34 0.52 -8.76
N ASP A 152 1.37 -0.23 -8.35
CA ASP A 152 2.16 0.09 -7.16
C ASP A 152 3.01 1.36 -7.38
N CYS A 153 3.25 1.74 -8.64
CA CYS A 153 4.01 2.95 -9.01
C CYS A 153 3.22 3.88 -9.93
N HIS A 154 2.44 3.33 -10.87
CA HIS A 154 1.65 4.12 -11.80
C HIS A 154 0.26 4.38 -11.22
N HIS A 155 -0.02 5.64 -10.92
CA HIS A 155 -1.29 6.08 -10.37
C HIS A 155 -1.88 7.23 -11.19
N ASP A 156 -3.19 7.45 -11.06
CA ASP A 156 -3.88 8.62 -11.60
C ASP A 156 -3.59 9.89 -10.79
N ASN A 157 -4.11 11.04 -11.20
CA ASN A 157 -3.94 12.29 -10.48
C ASN A 157 -4.57 12.33 -9.06
N MET A 158 -5.43 11.35 -8.71
CA MET A 158 -6.01 11.19 -7.39
C MET A 158 -5.20 10.22 -6.51
N GLY A 159 -4.14 9.61 -7.06
CA GLY A 159 -3.32 8.61 -6.39
C GLY A 159 -3.95 7.21 -6.38
N LYS A 160 -4.96 6.94 -7.22
CA LYS A 160 -5.49 5.59 -7.40
C LYS A 160 -4.54 4.77 -8.30
N PRO A 161 -4.20 3.53 -7.92
CA PRO A 161 -3.43 2.62 -8.75
C PRO A 161 -4.05 2.45 -10.13
N LEU A 162 -3.24 2.50 -11.19
CA LEU A 162 -3.67 2.22 -12.55
C LEU A 162 -3.55 0.72 -12.85
N ASP A 163 -4.55 0.18 -13.54
CA ASP A 163 -4.50 -1.17 -14.12
C ASP A 163 -3.88 -1.10 -15.52
N LEU A 164 -2.58 -1.43 -15.61
CA LEU A 164 -1.79 -1.29 -16.84
C LEU A 164 -1.25 -2.64 -17.30
N LYS A 165 -1.19 -2.80 -18.63
CA LYS A 165 -0.53 -3.93 -19.28
C LYS A 165 0.90 -3.57 -19.70
N PRO A 166 1.83 -4.53 -19.76
CA PRO A 166 3.16 -4.30 -20.31
C PRO A 166 3.11 -3.66 -21.71
N GLY A 167 3.96 -2.66 -21.94
CA GLY A 167 3.95 -1.88 -23.19
C GLY A 167 2.79 -0.89 -23.33
N GLY A 168 1.88 -0.82 -22.36
CA GLY A 168 0.81 0.16 -22.32
C GLY A 168 1.35 1.59 -22.17
N PRO A 169 0.58 2.61 -22.61
CA PRO A 169 1.02 3.99 -22.52
C PRO A 169 1.01 4.45 -21.06
N VAL A 170 2.07 5.18 -20.67
CA VAL A 170 2.24 5.70 -19.30
C VAL A 170 2.69 7.15 -19.33
N SER A 171 2.29 7.92 -18.33
CA SER A 171 2.72 9.31 -18.15
C SER A 171 3.95 9.38 -17.25
N ARG A 172 4.85 10.34 -17.52
CA ARG A 172 6.01 10.61 -16.64
C ARG A 172 5.53 11.31 -15.37
N CYS A 173 6.10 10.97 -14.21
CA CYS A 173 5.75 11.55 -12.91
C CYS A 173 5.77 13.10 -12.94
N ILE A 174 6.77 13.70 -13.60
CA ILE A 174 6.94 15.16 -13.69
C ILE A 174 5.80 15.89 -14.41
N GLN A 175 4.94 15.19 -15.16
CA GLN A 175 3.79 15.82 -15.80
C GLN A 175 2.76 16.31 -14.77
N CYS A 176 2.66 15.63 -13.62
CA CYS A 176 1.78 16.02 -12.52
C CYS A 176 2.58 16.64 -11.36
N HIS A 177 3.73 16.05 -11.01
CA HIS A 177 4.63 16.52 -9.95
C HIS A 177 5.66 17.48 -10.54
N LYS A 178 5.23 18.69 -10.90
CA LYS A 178 5.96 19.56 -11.84
C LYS A 178 7.15 20.30 -11.25
N GLU A 179 7.11 20.64 -9.97
CA GLU A 179 8.13 21.49 -9.37
C GLU A 179 9.40 20.70 -9.05
N THR A 180 10.56 21.23 -9.44
CA THR A 180 11.87 20.58 -9.26
C THR A 180 12.75 21.23 -8.20
N LYS A 181 12.32 22.36 -7.65
CA LYS A 181 13.04 23.11 -6.61
C LYS A 181 12.09 23.59 -5.53
N LYS A 182 12.35 23.16 -4.30
CA LYS A 182 11.61 23.61 -3.12
C LYS A 182 11.79 25.10 -2.90
N LYS A 183 10.68 25.81 -2.66
CA LYS A 183 10.70 27.23 -2.35
C LYS A 183 11.24 27.46 -0.93
N LYS A 184 12.15 28.42 -0.78
CA LYS A 184 12.73 28.77 0.54
C LYS A 184 11.63 29.30 1.46
N GLY A 185 11.58 28.81 2.70
CA GLY A 185 10.60 29.24 3.70
C GLY A 185 9.22 28.59 3.57
N GLU A 186 9.06 27.67 2.64
CA GLU A 186 7.80 26.97 2.41
C GLU A 186 7.49 25.96 3.54
N LYS A 187 6.28 26.08 4.10
CA LYS A 187 5.76 25.23 5.18
C LYS A 187 4.61 24.39 4.67
N LEU A 188 4.90 23.50 3.72
CA LEU A 188 3.95 22.50 3.24
C LEU A 188 4.10 21.20 4.03
N GLU A 189 2.97 20.54 4.25
CA GLU A 189 2.95 19.19 4.81
C GLU A 189 3.45 18.17 3.78
N LYS A 190 3.87 17.00 4.25
CA LYS A 190 4.45 15.96 3.38
C LYS A 190 3.55 15.57 2.19
N PRO A 191 2.22 15.36 2.35
CA PRO A 191 1.36 15.02 1.22
C PRO A 191 1.28 16.13 0.16
N GLU A 192 1.32 17.39 0.57
CA GLU A 192 1.32 18.54 -0.35
C GLU A 192 2.65 18.62 -1.11
N LYS A 193 3.76 18.41 -0.40
CA LYS A 193 5.09 18.33 -1.00
C LYS A 193 5.17 17.24 -2.05
N ILE A 194 4.64 16.05 -1.78
CA ILE A 194 4.59 14.94 -2.74
C ILE A 194 3.81 15.36 -3.98
N LYS A 195 2.63 15.97 -3.85
CA LYS A 195 1.81 16.41 -4.98
C LYS A 195 2.53 17.44 -5.87
N ILE A 196 3.31 18.33 -5.27
CA ILE A 196 3.90 19.47 -5.97
C ILE A 196 5.28 19.13 -6.54
N TYR A 197 6.13 18.48 -5.75
CA TYR A 197 7.55 18.31 -6.04
C TYR A 197 7.88 16.92 -6.56
N HIS A 198 8.56 16.88 -7.71
CA HIS A 198 8.96 15.63 -8.36
C HIS A 198 9.90 14.77 -7.49
N ASP A 199 10.86 15.38 -6.79
CA ASP A 199 11.80 14.66 -5.93
C ASP A 199 11.09 14.02 -4.73
N GLU A 200 10.11 14.70 -4.15
CA GLU A 200 9.31 14.19 -3.03
C GLU A 200 8.42 13.03 -3.47
N ALA A 201 7.82 13.10 -4.65
CA ALA A 201 7.05 11.99 -5.22
C ALA A 201 7.92 10.74 -5.44
N LEU A 202 9.10 10.90 -6.05
CA LEU A 202 10.04 9.80 -6.26
C LEU A 202 10.53 9.21 -4.94
N HIS A 203 10.95 10.04 -3.99
CA HIS A 203 11.42 9.57 -2.70
C HIS A 203 10.32 8.86 -1.91
N ALA A 204 9.09 9.37 -1.92
CA ALA A 204 7.97 8.69 -1.29
C ALA A 204 7.73 7.31 -1.92
N ASN A 205 7.63 7.24 -3.25
CA ASN A 205 7.37 6.00 -3.97
C ASN A 205 8.44 4.91 -3.71
N CYS A 206 9.73 5.28 -3.82
CA CYS A 206 10.82 4.30 -3.71
C CYS A 206 11.17 3.99 -2.25
N ILE A 207 11.40 5.03 -1.43
CA ILE A 207 11.99 4.85 -0.10
C ILE A 207 10.97 4.25 0.87
N GLU A 208 9.68 4.56 0.75
CA GLU A 208 8.67 4.02 1.66
C GLU A 208 8.51 2.51 1.48
N CYS A 209 8.41 2.03 0.24
CA CYS A 209 8.36 0.60 -0.04
C CYS A 209 9.64 -0.12 0.43
N HIS A 210 10.82 0.46 0.19
CA HIS A 210 12.08 -0.13 0.63
C HIS A 210 12.19 -0.19 2.16
N LYS A 211 11.81 0.89 2.87
CA LYS A 211 11.77 0.91 4.33
C LYS A 211 10.80 -0.13 4.87
N ALA A 212 9.59 -0.21 4.32
CA ALA A 212 8.58 -1.17 4.73
C ALA A 212 9.09 -2.60 4.56
N TYR A 213 9.63 -2.93 3.39
CA TYR A 213 10.25 -4.23 3.14
C TYR A 213 11.37 -4.55 4.13
N ASN A 214 12.27 -3.59 4.39
CA ASN A 214 13.37 -3.81 5.33
C ASN A 214 12.86 -4.05 6.76
N ILE A 215 11.80 -3.36 7.19
CA ILE A 215 11.14 -3.58 8.49
C ILE A 215 10.51 -4.98 8.54
N GLU A 216 9.79 -5.38 7.50
CA GLU A 216 9.21 -6.73 7.39
C GLU A 216 10.27 -7.84 7.43
N LYS A 217 11.48 -7.56 6.91
CA LYS A 217 12.63 -8.46 6.98
C LYS A 217 13.41 -8.40 8.31
N GLY A 218 12.95 -7.62 9.28
CA GLY A 218 13.47 -7.62 10.65
C GLY A 218 14.45 -6.49 10.96
N ASP A 219 14.64 -5.50 10.08
CA ASP A 219 15.37 -4.27 10.42
C ASP A 219 14.39 -3.18 10.90
N PRO A 220 14.27 -2.93 12.22
CA PRO A 220 13.33 -1.95 12.76
C PRO A 220 13.59 -0.51 12.33
N LYS A 221 14.79 -0.20 11.81
CA LYS A 221 15.12 1.13 11.27
C LYS A 221 14.79 1.23 9.78
N GLY A 222 14.48 0.12 9.12
CA GLY A 222 14.21 0.06 7.69
C GLY A 222 15.44 0.29 6.81
N MET A 223 16.65 0.07 7.31
CA MET A 223 17.93 0.32 6.63
C MET A 223 18.57 -0.94 6.03
N GLY A 224 17.79 -2.01 5.88
CA GLY A 224 18.21 -3.32 5.40
C GLY A 224 18.60 -3.34 3.91
N PRO A 225 18.48 -4.51 3.25
CA PRO A 225 19.05 -4.72 1.91
C PRO A 225 18.39 -3.90 0.80
N ALA A 226 17.13 -3.46 0.96
CA ALA A 226 16.52 -2.54 0.02
C ALA A 226 17.08 -1.12 0.22
N PRO A 227 17.50 -0.41 -0.84
CA PRO A 227 18.28 0.81 -0.71
C PRO A 227 17.42 1.97 -0.20
N VAL A 228 17.86 2.57 0.91
CA VAL A 228 17.20 3.73 1.53
C VAL A 228 18.14 4.94 1.68
N PRO A 229 19.43 4.78 2.04
CA PRO A 229 20.34 5.93 2.14
C PRO A 229 20.54 6.61 0.78
N CYS A 230 20.73 7.94 0.76
CA CYS A 230 20.89 8.70 -0.48
C CYS A 230 21.93 8.10 -1.43
N LYS A 231 23.08 7.66 -0.89
CA LYS A 231 24.19 7.11 -1.67
C LYS A 231 23.91 5.69 -2.21
N ALA A 232 22.93 4.99 -1.66
CA ALA A 232 22.55 3.66 -2.13
C ALA A 232 21.77 3.73 -3.45
N CYS A 233 20.99 4.81 -3.67
CA CYS A 233 20.27 5.06 -4.91
C CYS A 233 21.02 6.01 -5.86
N HIS A 234 21.62 7.07 -5.33
CA HIS A 234 22.40 8.05 -6.08
C HIS A 234 23.89 7.68 -6.07
N GLN A 235 24.22 6.60 -6.77
CA GLN A 235 25.58 6.09 -6.90
C GLN A 235 26.38 6.95 -7.89
N GLN A 236 27.63 7.25 -7.57
CA GLN A 236 28.56 7.98 -8.44
C GLN A 236 29.23 7.05 -9.44
#